data_AF-A0A956Z429-F1
#
_entry.id   AF-A0A956Z429-F1
#
_cell.length_a   1.000
_cell.length_b   1.000
_cell.length_c   1.000
_cell.angle_alpha   90.00
_cell.angle_beta   90.00
_cell.angle_gamma   90.00
#
_symmetry.space_group_name_H-M   'P 1'
#
loop_
_entity.id
_entity.type
_entity.pdbx_description
1 polymer ?
#
loop_
_entity_poly.entity_id
_entity_poly.type
_entity_poly.pdbx_seq_one_letter_code
_entity_poly.pdbx_strand_id
1 'polypeptide(L)'
;MIASIIRWSIQNRLLVLILSALLTGWGGYSMLTTPLDAIPDLSDVQVIIKTSYPGQAPQVVESQVTYPLSTAMLAVPGAVTVRGYSMFGDS
;
A
#
# COMPACT_ATOMS: atom_id res chain seq x y z
N MET A 1 -41.96 -7.03 -4.69
CA MET A 1 -40.70 -6.87 -3.93
C MET A 1 -40.30 -5.41 -3.74
N ILE A 2 -40.06 -4.63 -4.80
CA ILE A 2 -39.71 -3.19 -4.64
C ILE A 2 -40.87 -2.41 -4.00
N ALA A 3 -42.09 -2.59 -4.51
CA ALA A 3 -43.29 -1.93 -3.98
C ALA A 3 -43.56 -2.26 -2.50
N SER A 4 -43.22 -3.48 -2.05
CA SER A 4 -43.38 -3.87 -0.64
C SER A 4 -42.34 -3.20 0.26
N ILE A 5 -41.09 -3.03 -0.21
CA ILE A 5 -40.06 -2.29 0.52
C ILE A 5 -40.45 -0.81 0.65
N ILE A 6 -40.90 -0.17 -0.43
CA ILE A 6 -41.34 1.23 -0.41
C ILE A 6 -42.50 1.40 0.58
N ARG A 7 -43.49 0.50 0.53
CA ARG A 7 -44.66 0.56 1.42
C ARG A 7 -44.27 0.39 2.89
N TRP A 8 -43.32 -0.51 3.18
CA TRP A 8 -42.75 -0.69 4.52
C TRP A 8 -41.95 0.53 4.98
N SER A 9 -41.16 1.16 4.11
CA SER A 9 -40.40 2.37 4.42
C SER A 9 -41.32 3.56 4.72
N ILE A 10 -42.43 3.71 4.00
CA ILE A 10 -43.43 4.76 4.25
C ILE A 10 -44.15 4.53 5.58
N GLN A 11 -44.52 3.28 5.88
CA GLN A 11 -45.15 2.93 7.17
C GLN A 11 -44.21 3.19 8.35
N ASN A 12 -42.92 2.92 8.20
CA ASN A 12 -41.89 3.10 9.22
C ASN A 12 -41.10 4.41 9.05
N ARG A 13 -41.76 5.48 8.61
CA ARG A 13 -41.11 6.77 8.27
C ARG A 13 -40.18 7.31 9.37
N LEU A 14 -40.54 7.12 10.64
CA LEU A 14 -39.75 7.61 11.77
C LEU A 14 -38.43 6.82 11.90
N LEU A 15 -38.49 5.50 11.76
CA LEU A 15 -37.30 4.64 11.77
C LEU A 15 -36.38 4.94 10.59
N VAL A 16 -36.95 5.16 9.40
CA VAL A 16 -36.19 5.56 8.21
C VAL A 16 -35.48 6.90 8.41
N LEU A 17 -36.15 7.89 9.01
CA LEU A 17 -35.56 9.19 9.29
C LEU A 17 -34.44 9.11 10.34
N ILE A 18 -34.61 8.33 11.40
CA ILE A 18 -33.56 8.12 12.41
C ILE A 18 -32.34 7.44 11.77
N LEU A 19 -32.54 6.38 11.00
CA LEU A 19 -31.45 5.69 10.30
C LEU A 19 -30.74 6.63 9.32
N SER A 20 -31.48 7.45 8.58
CA SER A 20 -30.90 8.46 7.69
C SER A 20 -30.06 9.47 8.47
N ALA A 21 -30.54 9.98 9.60
CA ALA A 21 -29.81 10.94 10.42
C ALA A 21 -28.52 10.33 11.00
N LEU A 22 -28.58 9.09 11.47
CA LEU A 22 -27.41 8.35 11.96
C LEU A 22 -26.39 8.13 10.84
N LEU A 23 -26.83 7.73 9.64
CA LEU A 23 -25.95 7.56 8.48
C LEU A 23 -25.30 8.88 8.06
N THR A 24 -26.04 9.99 8.07
CA THR A 24 -25.49 11.32 7.77
C THR A 24 -24.47 11.75 8.83
N GLY A 25 -24.76 11.54 10.12
CA GLY A 25 -23.81 11.85 11.20
C GLY A 25 -22.53 11.01 11.12
N TRP A 26 -22.68 9.71 10.85
CA TRP A 26 -21.55 8.80 10.63
C TRP A 26 -20.74 9.20 9.40
N GLY A 27 -21.40 9.51 8.29
CA GLY A 27 -20.76 9.98 7.07
C GLY A 27 -19.97 11.26 7.29
N GLY A 28 -20.55 12.23 8.02
CA GLY A 28 -19.86 13.46 8.42
C GLY A 28 -18.62 13.21 9.28
N TYR A 29 -18.72 12.33 10.28
CA TYR A 29 -17.57 11.92 11.08
C TYR A 29 -16.49 11.27 10.22
N SER A 30 -16.86 10.32 9.36
CA SER A 30 -15.94 9.64 8.45
C SER A 30 -15.24 10.63 7.52
N MET A 31 -15.94 11.61 6.96
CA MET A 31 -15.35 12.63 6.10
C MET A 31 -14.28 13.46 6.83
N LEU A 32 -14.50 13.76 8.11
CA LEU A 32 -13.55 14.54 8.92
C LEU A 32 -12.36 13.71 9.40
N THR A 33 -12.52 12.39 9.57
CA THR A 33 -11.44 11.49 10.03
C THR A 33 -10.70 10.77 8.91
N THR A 34 -11.16 10.88 7.66
CA THR A 34 -10.48 10.24 6.53
C THR A 34 -9.15 10.95 6.26
N PRO A 35 -8.01 10.24 6.27
CA PRO A 35 -6.73 10.85 5.95
C PRO A 35 -6.76 11.38 4.52
N LEU A 36 -6.33 12.63 4.36
CA LEU A 36 -6.30 13.31 3.07
C LEU A 36 -4.84 13.43 2.62
N ASP A 37 -4.52 12.83 1.48
CA ASP A 37 -3.27 13.03 0.77
C ASP A 37 -3.48 13.95 -0.43
N ALA A 38 -2.49 14.80 -0.72
CA ALA A 38 -2.56 15.78 -1.80
C ALA A 38 -2.52 15.15 -3.20
N ILE A 39 -1.94 13.96 -3.32
CA ILE A 39 -1.78 13.19 -4.55
C ILE A 39 -2.00 11.71 -4.25
N PRO A 40 -2.49 10.92 -5.22
CA PRO A 40 -2.47 9.47 -5.07
C PRO A 40 -1.02 8.96 -4.98
N ASP A 41 -0.81 7.81 -4.33
CA ASP A 41 0.48 7.14 -4.38
C ASP A 41 0.74 6.65 -5.82
N LEU A 42 1.82 7.15 -6.40
CA LEU A 42 2.28 6.84 -7.75
C LEU A 42 3.55 5.98 -7.75
N SER A 43 4.03 5.60 -6.56
CA SER A 43 5.32 4.91 -6.41
C SER A 43 5.19 3.45 -6.79
N ASP A 44 6.19 2.92 -7.49
CA ASP A 44 6.30 1.48 -7.68
C ASP A 44 6.60 0.79 -6.34
N VAL A 45 6.11 -0.43 -6.17
CA VAL A 45 6.42 -1.25 -4.99
C VAL A 45 7.90 -1.67 -5.06
N GLN A 46 8.73 -1.05 -4.23
CA GLN A 46 10.16 -1.33 -4.15
C GLN A 46 10.54 -1.89 -2.78
N VAL A 47 11.28 -3.00 -2.78
CA VAL A 47 11.92 -3.55 -1.58
C VAL A 47 13.41 -3.27 -1.65
N ILE A 48 13.96 -2.63 -0.61
CA ILE A 48 15.38 -2.28 -0.53
C ILE A 48 16.09 -3.26 0.40
N ILE A 49 17.16 -3.87 -0.10
CA ILE A 49 18.05 -4.75 0.67
C ILE A 49 19.40 -4.04 0.74
N LYS A 50 19.80 -3.61 1.94
CA LYS A 50 21.11 -3.02 2.20
C LYS A 50 21.98 -4.01 2.95
N THR A 51 23.19 -4.24 2.48
CA THR A 51 24.15 -5.13 3.14
C THR A 51 25.49 -4.44 3.34
N SER A 52 26.05 -4.52 4.54
CA SER A 52 27.35 -3.90 4.83
C SER A 52 28.46 -4.92 4.72
N TYR A 53 29.53 -4.58 3.99
CA TYR A 53 30.71 -5.40 3.82
C TYR A 53 31.99 -4.55 4.02
N PRO A 54 32.30 -4.19 5.28
CA PRO A 54 33.23 -3.10 5.60
C PRO A 54 34.66 -3.37 5.10
N GLY A 55 35.30 -2.32 4.58
CA GLY A 55 36.70 -2.35 4.14
C GLY A 55 36.93 -3.03 2.78
N GLN A 56 35.88 -3.49 2.12
CA GLN A 56 35.99 -4.18 0.84
C GLN A 56 35.83 -3.21 -0.34
N ALA A 57 36.66 -3.44 -1.37
CA ALA A 57 36.56 -2.70 -2.63
C ALA A 57 35.23 -3.00 -3.33
N PRO A 58 34.65 -2.05 -4.09
CA PRO A 58 33.38 -2.24 -4.79
C PRO A 58 33.32 -3.51 -5.66
N GLN A 59 34.45 -3.92 -6.27
CA GLN A 59 34.53 -5.13 -7.08
C GLN A 59 34.33 -6.42 -6.25
N VAL A 60 34.82 -6.43 -5.01
CA VAL A 60 34.66 -7.55 -4.09
C VAL A 60 33.22 -7.58 -3.56
N VAL A 61 32.65 -6.40 -3.27
CA VAL A 61 31.23 -6.28 -2.89
C VAL A 61 30.31 -6.77 -4.01
N GLU A 62 30.57 -6.38 -5.26
CA GLU A 62 29.80 -6.83 -6.42
C GLU A 62 29.84 -8.35 -6.55
N SER A 63 31.04 -8.94 -6.58
CA SER A 63 31.19 -10.37 -6.84
C SER A 63 30.72 -11.28 -5.70
N GLN A 64 30.83 -10.83 -4.45
CA GLN A 64 30.54 -11.66 -3.27
C GLN A 64 29.16 -11.38 -2.64
N VAL A 65 28.58 -10.21 -2.90
CA VAL A 65 27.35 -9.77 -2.22
C VAL A 65 26.28 -9.38 -3.23
N THR A 66 26.51 -8.32 -4.02
CA THR A 66 25.47 -7.73 -4.89
C THR A 66 25.04 -8.68 -6.01
N TYR A 67 25.98 -9.35 -6.66
CA TYR A 67 25.71 -10.29 -7.76
C TYR A 67 24.92 -11.52 -7.31
N PRO A 68 25.31 -12.28 -6.27
CA PRO A 68 24.50 -13.41 -5.81
C PRO A 68 23.13 -12.97 -5.30
N LEU A 69 23.02 -11.81 -4.64
CA LEU A 69 21.72 -11.30 -4.19
C LEU A 69 20.82 -10.90 -5.36
N SER A 70 21.33 -10.11 -6.31
CA SER A 70 20.52 -9.64 -7.44
C SER A 70 20.07 -10.79 -8.35
N THR A 71 20.93 -11.78 -8.60
CA THR A 71 20.58 -12.97 -9.39
C THR A 71 19.54 -13.85 -8.70
N ALA A 72 19.62 -14.03 -7.39
CA ALA A 72 18.59 -14.72 -6.62
C ALA A 72 17.27 -13.94 -6.61
N MET A 73 17.31 -12.60 -6.53
CA MET A 73 16.11 -11.76 -6.53
C MET A 73 15.38 -11.75 -7.87
N LEU A 74 16.06 -12.01 -9.00
CA LEU A 74 15.40 -12.17 -10.30
C LEU A 74 14.43 -13.36 -10.34
N ALA A 75 14.60 -14.35 -9.48
CA ALA A 75 13.72 -15.51 -9.39
C ALA A 75 12.49 -15.29 -8.50
N VAL A 76 12.39 -14.14 -7.82
CA VAL A 76 11.27 -13.84 -6.91
C VAL A 76 10.00 -13.56 -7.72
N PRO A 77 8.88 -14.24 -7.42
CA PRO A 77 7.60 -13.96 -8.09
C PRO A 77 7.17 -12.49 -7.93
N GLY A 78 6.83 -11.83 -9.03
CA GLY A 78 6.43 -10.42 -9.04
C GLY A 78 7.59 -9.42 -9.13
N ALA A 79 8.84 -9.87 -9.21
CA ALA A 79 9.97 -9.01 -9.52
C ALA A 79 9.91 -8.56 -10.99
N VAL A 80 9.77 -7.25 -11.23
CA VAL A 80 9.82 -6.66 -12.58
C VAL A 80 11.26 -6.34 -12.97
N THR A 81 11.99 -5.65 -12.09
CA THR A 81 13.41 -5.32 -12.28
C THR A 81 14.15 -5.44 -10.95
N VAL A 82 15.42 -5.80 -11.01
CA VAL A 82 16.33 -5.85 -9.85
C VAL A 82 17.50 -4.92 -10.15
N ARG A 83 17.78 -3.99 -9.24
CA ARG A 83 18.90 -3.04 -9.35
C ARG A 83 19.88 -3.31 -8.22
N GLY A 84 21.14 -3.58 -8.57
CA GLY A 84 22.24 -3.73 -7.62
C GLY A 84 23.11 -2.48 -7.61
N TYR A 85 23.55 -2.07 -6.42
CA TYR A 85 24.55 -1.02 -6.26
C TYR A 85 25.70 -1.60 -5.43
N SER A 86 26.94 -1.40 -5.90
CA SER A 86 28.13 -1.87 -5.20
C SER A 86 29.01 -0.67 -4.87
N MET A 87 29.05 -0.31 -3.59
CA MET A 87 29.84 0.79 -3.07
C MET A 87 31.00 0.26 -2.24
N PHE A 88 31.94 1.14 -1.88
CA PHE A 88 33.01 0.75 -0.96
C PHE A 88 32.40 0.48 0.41
N GLY A 89 32.52 -0.75 0.90
CA GLY A 89 32.04 -1.12 2.22
C GLY A 89 30.55 -1.46 2.34
N ASP A 90 29.72 -1.23 1.30
CA ASP A 90 28.26 -1.39 1.34
C ASP A 90 27.70 -1.82 -0.04
N SER A 91 26.61 -2.59 -0.02
CA SER A 91 25.73 -2.94 -1.14
C SER A 91 24.28 -2.54 -0.89
#